data_AF-A0A7X3R9V8-F1
#
_entry.id   AF-A0A7X3R9V8-F1
#
_cell.length_a   1.000
_cell.length_b   1.000
_cell.length_c   1.000
_cell.angle_alpha   90.00
_cell.angle_beta   90.00
_cell.angle_gamma   90.00
#
_symmetry.space_group_name_H-M   'P 1'
#
loop_
_entity.id
_entity.type
_entity.pdbx_description
1 polymer ?
#
loop_
_entity_poly.entity_id
_entity_poly.type
_entity_poly.pdbx_seq_one_letter_code
_entity_poly.pdbx_strand_id
1 'polypeptide(L)'
;MADDDHDGHDHDDDSDDGHTHDDGHDHDEDAADDHASHDHETEAASTDDAHDHDHEAEVAAADAEHDHDGHAHEETATAQTDDGHAHEDDGHAHAEAELSIEDVEVNQVTSFFVGTTDRRDVLQLQREINDFEDEPMMAVIPGVALNEMWRSLGFAETGLRLISIFVVLVGLLGMLVSLYTSLDERRREMAILRAVGAGPKRIVSLLVLESVCLAAAGALAGFVLVYVLLLAGQSLVEAQVGLFIPISPPGSIELLFLGAVVTAGFLIGFVPALKAYRTALHDGLTVRV
;
A
#
# COMPACT_ATOMS: atom_id res chain seq x y z
N MET A 1 11.19 -73.96 -10.03
CA MET A 1 10.78 -75.16 -10.79
C MET A 1 9.66 -74.71 -11.70
N ALA A 2 9.82 -74.47 -12.98
CA ALA A 2 10.94 -74.46 -13.95
C ALA A 2 10.34 -73.69 -15.15
N ASP A 3 10.95 -72.59 -15.60
CA ASP A 3 11.85 -72.50 -16.77
C ASP A 3 11.15 -72.65 -18.13
N ASP A 4 11.70 -71.89 -19.09
CA ASP A 4 11.57 -71.92 -20.56
C ASP A 4 10.33 -71.30 -21.24
N ASP A 5 10.42 -70.62 -22.38
CA ASP A 5 11.47 -69.83 -23.06
C ASP A 5 10.84 -69.32 -24.39
N HIS A 6 11.40 -68.21 -24.89
CA HIS A 6 11.56 -67.81 -26.31
C HIS A 6 10.39 -67.66 -27.32
N ASP A 7 10.27 -66.42 -27.83
CA ASP A 7 10.38 -65.97 -29.24
C ASP A 7 9.61 -64.64 -29.38
N GLY A 8 10.15 -63.49 -29.79
CA GLY A 8 11.24 -63.19 -30.72
C GLY A 8 10.64 -62.36 -31.86
N HIS A 9 10.89 -61.05 -31.89
CA HIS A 9 11.00 -60.26 -33.13
C HIS A 9 11.54 -58.86 -32.84
N ASP A 10 12.83 -58.72 -33.17
CA ASP A 10 13.55 -57.47 -33.36
C ASP A 10 13.13 -56.83 -34.70
N HIS A 11 13.15 -55.51 -34.74
CA HIS A 11 13.58 -54.77 -35.93
C HIS A 11 14.14 -53.42 -35.48
N ASP A 12 15.46 -53.40 -35.36
CA ASP A 12 16.31 -52.22 -35.45
C ASP A 12 16.46 -51.81 -36.94
N ASP A 13 16.46 -50.50 -37.20
CA ASP A 13 17.41 -49.78 -38.09
C ASP A 13 17.00 -48.29 -38.04
N ASP A 14 17.65 -47.41 -37.26
CA ASP A 14 18.96 -46.76 -37.45
C ASP A 14 19.07 -45.80 -38.66
N SER A 15 19.41 -44.54 -38.31
CA SER A 15 20.24 -43.55 -39.04
C SER A 15 19.74 -43.00 -40.39
N ASP A 16 20.05 -41.80 -40.87
CA ASP A 16 20.93 -40.69 -40.51
C ASP A 16 20.54 -39.48 -41.41
N ASP A 17 21.23 -38.35 -41.24
CA ASP A 17 21.39 -37.22 -42.16
C ASP A 17 20.25 -36.19 -42.19
N GLY A 18 20.40 -34.94 -41.71
CA GLY A 18 21.56 -34.07 -41.76
C GLY A 18 21.48 -33.17 -43.00
N HIS A 19 20.86 -31.98 -42.89
CA HIS A 19 21.14 -30.87 -43.81
C HIS A 19 20.84 -29.49 -43.19
N THR A 20 21.91 -28.72 -43.09
CA THR A 20 22.02 -27.28 -42.79
C THR A 20 22.05 -26.47 -44.10
N HIS A 21 21.36 -25.32 -44.14
CA HIS A 21 21.60 -24.14 -45.00
C HIS A 21 20.85 -22.99 -44.28
N ASP A 22 21.48 -22.02 -43.62
CA ASP A 22 22.32 -20.89 -44.09
C ASP A 22 21.73 -20.14 -45.29
N ASP A 23 21.17 -18.97 -45.01
CA ASP A 23 21.15 -17.81 -45.90
C ASP A 23 21.03 -16.55 -45.03
N GLY A 24 22.13 -15.79 -45.02
CA GLY A 24 22.24 -14.49 -44.37
C GLY A 24 21.48 -13.40 -45.10
N HIS A 25 21.14 -12.36 -44.34
CA HIS A 25 20.88 -11.04 -44.89
C HIS A 25 21.47 -10.00 -43.94
N ASP A 26 22.72 -9.65 -44.22
CA ASP A 26 23.35 -8.41 -43.82
C ASP A 26 22.85 -7.29 -44.72
N HIS A 27 22.51 -6.15 -44.11
CA HIS A 27 22.43 -4.86 -44.79
C HIS A 27 23.21 -3.86 -43.93
N ASP A 28 24.43 -3.61 -44.36
CA ASP A 28 25.26 -2.49 -43.95
C ASP A 28 25.06 -1.28 -44.89
N GLU A 29 25.38 -0.10 -44.33
CA GLU A 29 25.82 1.15 -44.97
C GLU A 29 24.79 2.02 -45.73
N ASP A 30 24.41 3.16 -45.14
CA ASP A 30 25.09 4.46 -45.37
C ASP A 30 24.19 5.64 -44.94
N ALA A 31 24.73 6.54 -44.12
CA ALA A 31 24.65 8.00 -44.22
C ALA A 31 24.91 8.65 -42.85
N ALA A 32 26.15 9.11 -42.69
CA ALA A 32 26.47 10.23 -41.83
C ALA A 32 25.71 11.48 -42.29
N ASP A 33 25.20 12.28 -41.35
CA ASP A 33 25.26 13.73 -41.50
C ASP A 33 25.20 14.42 -40.13
N ASP A 34 26.25 15.21 -39.92
CA ASP A 34 26.46 16.21 -38.90
C ASP A 34 25.32 17.25 -38.86
N HIS A 35 24.86 17.63 -37.67
CA HIS A 35 24.49 19.02 -37.34
C HIS A 35 24.57 19.16 -35.81
N ALA A 36 25.69 19.62 -35.27
CA ALA A 36 26.02 21.03 -35.07
C ALA A 36 25.08 21.74 -34.08
N SER A 37 25.57 21.82 -32.84
CA SER A 37 25.61 23.01 -31.97
C SER A 37 24.66 24.16 -32.31
N HIS A 38 23.78 24.49 -31.37
CA HIS A 38 23.40 25.88 -31.14
C HIS A 38 23.46 26.18 -29.65
N ASP A 39 24.65 26.62 -29.24
CA ASP A 39 24.84 27.51 -28.12
C ASP A 39 24.29 28.89 -28.52
N HIS A 40 23.50 29.51 -27.64
CA HIS A 40 23.39 30.96 -27.57
C HIS A 40 23.22 31.36 -26.11
N GLU A 41 24.34 31.81 -25.54
CA GLU A 41 24.39 32.59 -24.32
C GLU A 41 23.95 34.05 -24.58
N THR A 42 23.36 34.65 -23.53
CA THR A 42 23.28 36.10 -23.18
C THR A 42 22.39 37.01 -24.07
N GLU A 43 21.59 37.96 -23.58
CA GLU A 43 21.62 38.80 -22.38
C GLU A 43 20.21 39.13 -21.81
N ALA A 44 20.23 39.62 -20.57
CA ALA A 44 19.13 40.12 -19.75
C ALA A 44 18.43 41.39 -20.28
N ALA A 45 17.13 41.53 -19.96
CA ALA A 45 16.56 42.68 -19.22
C ALA A 45 15.04 42.56 -19.03
N SER A 46 14.60 42.57 -17.75
CA SER A 46 13.38 43.18 -17.15
C SER A 46 12.00 42.91 -17.81
N THR A 47 10.94 42.47 -17.12
CA THR A 47 10.29 43.08 -15.94
C THR A 47 9.22 42.14 -15.36
N ASP A 48 9.00 42.25 -14.04
CA ASP A 48 7.75 42.11 -13.27
C ASP A 48 6.85 40.87 -13.48
N ASP A 49 6.73 39.99 -12.47
CA ASP A 49 5.88 40.24 -11.31
C ASP A 49 6.14 39.14 -10.26
N ALA A 50 6.45 39.56 -9.04
CA ALA A 50 6.69 38.72 -7.89
C ALA A 50 5.70 39.12 -6.81
N HIS A 51 4.94 38.17 -6.27
CA HIS A 51 4.33 38.35 -4.97
C HIS A 51 4.39 37.05 -4.18
N ASP A 52 5.28 37.09 -3.20
CA ASP A 52 5.38 36.17 -2.07
C ASP A 52 5.07 36.97 -0.80
N HIS A 53 4.73 36.21 0.24
CA HIS A 53 4.80 36.52 1.67
C HIS A 53 3.63 37.20 2.41
N ASP A 54 2.94 36.33 3.16
CA ASP A 54 2.97 36.26 4.62
C ASP A 54 2.07 37.13 5.54
N HIS A 55 1.70 36.44 6.63
CA HIS A 55 1.41 36.86 8.01
C HIS A 55 -0.02 37.26 8.45
N GLU A 56 -0.62 36.28 9.15
CA GLU A 56 -1.06 36.28 10.57
C GLU A 56 -2.09 37.27 11.15
N ALA A 57 -2.86 36.67 12.07
CA ALA A 57 -3.50 37.20 13.29
C ALA A 57 -4.92 37.81 13.21
N GLU A 58 -5.88 36.95 13.60
CA GLU A 58 -6.78 37.08 14.76
C GLU A 58 -7.70 38.32 14.96
N VAL A 59 -8.91 38.01 15.44
CA VAL A 59 -9.79 38.75 16.39
C VAL A 59 -11.12 39.34 15.86
N ALA A 60 -12.20 38.70 16.32
CA ALA A 60 -13.50 39.18 16.83
C ALA A 60 -14.52 39.97 15.97
N ALA A 61 -15.73 39.40 15.97
CA ALA A 61 -17.04 39.97 16.37
C ALA A 61 -17.47 41.38 15.89
N ALA A 62 -18.65 41.43 15.28
CA ALA A 62 -19.85 42.18 15.73
C ALA A 62 -20.69 42.72 14.55
N ASP A 63 -22.00 42.66 14.74
CA ASP A 63 -23.09 43.23 13.94
C ASP A 63 -22.84 44.65 13.41
N ALA A 64 -23.34 44.94 12.20
CA ALA A 64 -23.98 46.21 11.89
C ALA A 64 -24.80 46.12 10.59
N GLU A 65 -25.95 46.77 10.66
CA GLU A 65 -27.06 46.79 9.72
C GLU A 65 -26.82 47.64 8.45
N HIS A 66 -27.68 47.35 7.46
CA HIS A 66 -28.51 48.31 6.70
C HIS A 66 -28.07 48.92 5.35
N ASP A 67 -29.13 49.03 4.53
CA ASP A 67 -29.42 49.96 3.42
C ASP A 67 -28.84 49.67 2.03
N HIS A 68 -29.57 49.83 0.92
CA HIS A 68 -30.97 50.22 0.66
C HIS A 68 -31.29 49.88 -0.82
N ASP A 69 -32.53 50.12 -1.22
CA ASP A 69 -33.08 50.30 -2.59
C ASP A 69 -34.05 49.19 -3.01
N GLY A 70 -35.34 49.44 -3.24
CA GLY A 70 -36.09 50.69 -3.24
C GLY A 70 -37.47 50.42 -3.86
N HIS A 71 -38.50 50.98 -3.20
CA HIS A 71 -39.80 51.50 -3.71
C HIS A 71 -40.56 50.69 -4.80
N ALA A 72 -41.88 50.48 -4.70
CA ALA A 72 -42.92 51.42 -4.30
C ALA A 72 -44.23 50.73 -3.87
N HIS A 73 -44.95 51.44 -3.01
CA HIS A 73 -46.26 51.13 -2.43
C HIS A 73 -47.43 51.65 -3.28
N GLU A 74 -48.59 51.00 -3.19
CA GLU A 74 -49.91 51.62 -2.93
C GLU A 74 -50.88 50.49 -2.46
N GLU A 75 -51.20 50.35 -1.17
CA GLU A 75 -52.39 50.88 -0.45
C GLU A 75 -53.73 50.55 -1.15
N THR A 76 -54.76 49.89 -0.58
CA THR A 76 -55.34 49.98 0.78
C THR A 76 -56.30 48.79 1.04
N ALA A 77 -56.55 48.55 2.32
CA ALA A 77 -57.28 47.44 2.93
C ALA A 77 -58.82 47.48 2.81
N THR A 78 -59.45 46.29 2.88
CA THR A 78 -60.65 46.06 3.70
C THR A 78 -60.65 44.65 4.31
N ALA A 79 -61.04 44.58 5.58
CA ALA A 79 -61.05 43.42 6.45
C ALA A 79 -62.34 42.59 6.33
N GLN A 80 -62.28 41.26 6.57
CA GLN A 80 -63.27 40.55 7.41
C GLN A 80 -62.91 39.08 7.73
N THR A 81 -62.86 38.79 9.04
CA THR A 81 -63.36 37.60 9.80
C THR A 81 -63.04 36.19 9.29
N ASP A 82 -62.26 35.41 10.05
CA ASP A 82 -62.71 34.44 11.08
C ASP A 82 -63.14 33.12 10.45
N ASP A 83 -62.32 32.08 10.61
CA ASP A 83 -62.77 30.76 11.10
C ASP A 83 -61.57 29.81 11.21
N GLY A 84 -61.53 29.10 12.33
CA GLY A 84 -60.38 28.32 12.79
C GLY A 84 -60.07 27.08 11.95
N HIS A 85 -58.79 26.71 11.94
CA HIS A 85 -58.38 25.37 11.55
C HIS A 85 -57.57 24.73 12.68
N ALA A 86 -58.19 23.68 13.23
CA ALA A 86 -57.64 22.75 14.18
C ALA A 86 -56.44 22.01 13.58
N HIS A 87 -55.49 21.66 14.44
CA HIS A 87 -54.37 20.79 14.16
C HIS A 87 -54.86 19.40 13.74
N GLU A 88 -54.56 19.00 12.50
CA GLU A 88 -54.60 17.60 12.08
C GLU A 88 -53.16 17.04 12.07
N ASP A 89 -53.03 15.95 12.80
CA ASP A 89 -51.85 15.14 13.06
C ASP A 89 -51.60 14.23 11.85
N ASP A 90 -50.77 14.67 10.91
CA ASP A 90 -50.36 13.84 9.78
C ASP A 90 -49.19 12.93 10.18
N GLY A 91 -49.56 11.81 10.81
CA GLY A 91 -48.71 10.65 10.93
C GLY A 91 -48.35 10.10 9.56
N HIS A 92 -47.15 10.43 9.06
CA HIS A 92 -46.57 9.81 7.88
C HIS A 92 -46.25 8.33 8.15
N ALA A 93 -47.25 7.48 7.94
CA ALA A 93 -47.04 6.06 7.72
C ALA A 93 -46.40 5.88 6.34
N HIS A 94 -45.12 5.51 6.31
CA HIS A 94 -44.48 5.02 5.10
C HIS A 94 -45.13 3.68 4.72
N ALA A 95 -46.17 3.74 3.88
CA ALA A 95 -46.67 2.57 3.20
C ALA A 95 -45.60 2.13 2.20
N GLU A 96 -45.04 0.94 2.42
CA GLU A 96 -44.19 0.23 1.48
C GLU A 96 -44.99 -0.03 0.20
N ALA A 97 -44.89 0.88 -0.77
CA ALA A 97 -45.41 0.65 -2.10
C ALA A 97 -44.48 -0.37 -2.78
N GLU A 98 -44.91 -1.62 -2.85
CA GLU A 98 -44.34 -2.61 -3.76
C GLU A 98 -44.47 -2.09 -5.19
N LEU A 99 -43.41 -1.46 -5.70
CA LEU A 99 -43.31 -1.07 -7.10
C LEU A 99 -43.17 -2.35 -7.92
N SER A 100 -44.25 -2.78 -8.57
CA SER A 100 -44.19 -3.79 -9.62
C SER A 100 -43.43 -3.21 -10.82
N ILE A 101 -42.53 -4.00 -11.41
CA ILE A 101 -41.72 -3.63 -12.59
C ILE A 101 -42.62 -3.24 -13.79
N GLU A 102 -43.89 -3.66 -13.78
CA GLU A 102 -44.86 -3.40 -14.85
C GLU A 102 -45.39 -1.95 -14.88
N ASP A 103 -45.24 -1.16 -13.81
CA ASP A 103 -45.74 0.22 -13.73
C ASP A 103 -44.64 1.29 -13.93
N VAL A 104 -43.42 0.88 -14.31
CA VAL A 104 -42.29 1.80 -14.55
C VAL A 104 -42.22 2.18 -16.03
N GLU A 105 -42.65 3.39 -16.38
CA GLU A 105 -42.41 3.97 -17.72
C GLU A 105 -40.92 4.30 -17.88
N VAL A 106 -40.19 3.44 -18.60
CA VAL A 106 -38.76 3.61 -18.88
C VAL A 106 -38.55 4.69 -19.94
N ASN A 107 -38.25 5.91 -19.50
CA ASN A 107 -38.00 7.04 -20.40
C ASN A 107 -36.52 7.14 -20.86
N GLN A 108 -35.57 6.64 -20.06
CA GLN A 108 -34.14 6.72 -20.38
C GLN A 108 -33.37 5.58 -19.70
N VAL A 109 -32.49 4.91 -20.45
CA VAL A 109 -31.53 3.94 -19.92
C VAL A 109 -30.16 4.61 -19.86
N THR A 110 -29.66 4.88 -18.66
CA THR A 110 -28.37 5.57 -18.45
C THR A 110 -27.17 4.62 -18.43
N SER A 111 -27.40 3.35 -18.11
CA SER A 111 -26.37 2.30 -18.16
C SER A 111 -27.01 0.92 -18.18
N PHE A 112 -26.33 -0.04 -18.81
CA PHE A 112 -26.70 -1.45 -18.79
C PHE A 112 -25.46 -2.31 -19.03
N PHE A 113 -25.52 -3.57 -18.60
CA PHE A 113 -24.44 -4.52 -18.84
C PHE A 113 -24.70 -5.34 -20.10
N VAL A 114 -23.66 -5.46 -20.92
CA VAL A 114 -23.66 -6.32 -22.11
C VAL A 114 -22.55 -7.35 -21.97
N GLY A 115 -22.90 -8.63 -22.06
CA GLY A 115 -21.96 -9.74 -22.09
C GLY A 115 -21.81 -10.27 -23.53
N THR A 116 -20.59 -10.60 -23.93
CA THR A 116 -20.32 -11.32 -25.18
C THR A 116 -20.07 -12.80 -24.91
N THR A 117 -20.38 -13.66 -25.88
CA THR A 117 -20.10 -15.10 -25.80
C THR A 117 -18.60 -15.38 -25.83
N ASP A 118 -17.86 -14.59 -26.62
CA ASP A 118 -16.42 -14.70 -26.78
C ASP A 118 -15.68 -13.46 -26.25
N ARG A 119 -14.57 -13.70 -25.54
CA ARG A 119 -13.70 -12.67 -24.94
C ARG A 119 -13.12 -11.70 -25.98
N ARG A 120 -12.94 -12.16 -27.23
CA ARG A 120 -12.33 -11.39 -28.32
C ARG A 120 -13.27 -10.29 -28.84
N ASP A 121 -14.56 -10.54 -28.78
CA ASP A 121 -15.59 -9.64 -29.31
C ASP A 121 -15.81 -8.42 -28.41
N VAL A 122 -15.41 -8.49 -27.14
CA VAL A 122 -15.56 -7.39 -26.17
C VAL A 122 -14.87 -6.11 -26.64
N LEU A 123 -13.64 -6.21 -27.15
CA LEU A 123 -12.87 -5.04 -27.60
C LEU A 123 -13.40 -4.47 -28.92
N GLN A 124 -13.91 -5.34 -29.80
CA GLN A 124 -14.51 -4.93 -31.06
C GLN A 124 -15.84 -4.23 -30.82
N LEU A 125 -16.70 -4.82 -29.98
CA LEU A 125 -17.97 -4.24 -29.56
C LEU A 125 -17.77 -2.91 -28.82
N GLN A 126 -16.75 -2.81 -27.96
CA GLN A 126 -16.42 -1.55 -27.28
C GLN A 126 -16.10 -0.45 -28.29
N ARG A 127 -15.29 -0.75 -29.32
CA ARG A 127 -14.94 0.22 -30.35
C ARG A 127 -16.15 0.60 -31.20
N GLU A 128 -16.96 -0.37 -31.61
CA GLU A 128 -18.17 -0.14 -32.40
C GLU A 128 -19.17 0.76 -31.67
N ILE A 129 -19.35 0.57 -30.36
CA ILE A 129 -20.22 1.42 -29.54
C ILE A 129 -19.63 2.83 -29.37
N ASN A 130 -18.31 2.95 -29.16
CA ASN A 130 -17.66 4.26 -28.96
C ASN A 130 -17.59 5.09 -30.25
N ASP A 131 -17.50 4.44 -31.40
CA ASP A 131 -17.43 5.08 -32.73
C ASP A 131 -18.82 5.28 -33.35
N PHE A 132 -19.89 4.93 -32.63
CA PHE A 132 -21.26 5.07 -33.11
C PHE A 132 -21.67 6.55 -33.13
N GLU A 133 -21.87 7.12 -34.32
CA GLU A 133 -22.09 8.57 -34.50
C GLU A 133 -23.52 9.02 -34.22
N ASP A 134 -24.51 8.13 -34.37
CA ASP A 134 -25.93 8.48 -34.27
C ASP A 134 -26.35 8.77 -32.81
N GLU A 135 -25.69 8.15 -31.83
CA GLU A 135 -25.98 8.35 -30.40
C GLU A 135 -24.68 8.39 -29.59
N PRO A 136 -24.48 9.41 -28.72
CA PRO A 136 -23.28 9.54 -27.90
C PRO A 136 -23.29 8.51 -26.77
N MET A 137 -22.73 7.33 -27.04
CA MET A 137 -22.59 6.24 -26.08
C MET A 137 -21.11 5.98 -25.78
N MET A 138 -20.85 5.45 -24.58
CA MET A 138 -19.52 5.03 -24.18
C MET A 138 -19.58 3.62 -23.59
N ALA A 139 -18.83 2.71 -24.20
CA ALA A 139 -18.59 1.38 -23.67
C ALA A 139 -17.29 1.38 -22.84
N VAL A 140 -17.43 1.00 -21.57
CA VAL A 140 -16.30 0.78 -20.65
C VAL A 140 -16.28 -0.69 -20.27
N ILE A 141 -15.09 -1.29 -20.25
CA ILE A 141 -14.90 -2.65 -19.75
C ILE A 141 -14.65 -2.55 -18.24
N PRO A 142 -15.63 -2.88 -17.38
CA PRO A 142 -15.52 -2.62 -15.95
C PRO A 142 -14.33 -3.34 -15.32
N GLY A 143 -14.03 -4.56 -15.79
CA GLY A 143 -12.88 -5.34 -15.30
C GLY A 143 -11.53 -4.69 -15.58
N VAL A 144 -11.37 -4.00 -16.72
CA VAL A 144 -10.13 -3.28 -17.05
C VAL A 144 -10.02 -2.02 -16.19
N ALA A 145 -11.09 -1.22 -16.11
CA ALA A 145 -11.12 -0.01 -15.30
C ALA A 145 -10.84 -0.30 -13.81
N LEU A 146 -11.44 -1.37 -13.27
CA LEU A 146 -11.23 -1.78 -11.89
C LEU A 146 -9.80 -2.31 -11.68
N ASN A 147 -9.24 -3.06 -12.64
CA ASN A 147 -7.85 -3.51 -12.56
C ASN A 147 -6.84 -2.35 -12.63
N GLU A 148 -7.11 -1.30 -13.41
CA GLU A 148 -6.31 -0.07 -13.44
C GLU A 148 -6.28 0.59 -12.06
N MET A 149 -7.44 0.69 -11.40
CA MET A 149 -7.57 1.22 -10.04
C MET A 149 -6.82 0.35 -9.02
N TRP A 150 -6.95 -0.97 -9.10
CA TRP A 150 -6.20 -1.89 -8.22
C TRP A 150 -4.69 -1.83 -8.46
N ARG A 151 -4.26 -1.59 -9.70
CA ARG A 151 -2.85 -1.44 -10.04
C ARG A 151 -2.24 -0.19 -9.41
N SER A 152 -2.96 0.94 -9.41
CA SER A 152 -2.48 2.17 -8.76
C SER A 152 -2.34 1.97 -7.24
N LEU A 153 -3.31 1.28 -6.62
CA LEU A 153 -3.23 0.86 -5.21
C LEU A 153 -2.04 -0.08 -4.96
N GLY A 154 -1.75 -1.01 -5.88
CA GLY A 154 -0.62 -1.93 -5.79
C GLY A 154 0.75 -1.22 -5.76
N PHE A 155 0.89 -0.09 -6.48
CA PHE A 155 2.11 0.72 -6.40
C PHE A 155 2.27 1.37 -5.02
N ALA A 156 1.18 1.91 -4.46
CA ALA A 156 1.20 2.46 -3.10
C ALA A 156 1.55 1.38 -2.07
N GLU A 157 0.92 0.20 -2.16
CA GLU A 157 1.21 -0.94 -1.28
C GLU A 157 2.68 -1.34 -1.35
N THR A 158 3.23 -1.45 -2.57
CA THR A 158 4.65 -1.80 -2.78
C THR A 158 5.57 -0.75 -2.16
N GLY A 159 5.25 0.54 -2.33
CA GLY A 159 5.98 1.65 -1.71
C GLY A 159 5.99 1.57 -0.18
N LEU A 160 4.82 1.36 0.44
CA LEU A 160 4.70 1.19 1.90
C LEU A 160 5.46 -0.05 2.39
N ARG A 161 5.44 -1.15 1.63
CA ARG A 161 6.18 -2.37 1.96
C ARG A 161 7.69 -2.15 1.95
N LEU A 162 8.21 -1.40 0.98
CA LEU A 162 9.63 -1.03 0.95
C LEU A 162 10.02 -0.19 2.15
N ILE A 163 9.23 0.85 2.47
CA ILE A 163 9.45 1.69 3.65
C ILE A 163 9.45 0.84 4.93
N SER A 164 8.51 -0.10 5.05
CA SER A 164 8.42 -1.01 6.20
C SER A 164 9.69 -1.84 6.37
N ILE A 165 10.24 -2.37 5.27
CA ILE A 165 11.51 -3.11 5.29
C ILE A 165 12.64 -2.20 5.78
N PHE A 166 12.75 -0.97 5.27
CA PHE A 166 13.78 -0.03 5.72
C PHE A 166 13.65 0.32 7.20
N VAL A 167 12.43 0.55 7.70
CA VAL A 167 12.17 0.83 9.12
C VAL A 167 12.62 -0.34 9.99
N VAL A 168 12.31 -1.58 9.59
CA VAL A 168 12.80 -2.78 10.29
C VAL A 168 14.32 -2.85 10.26
N LEU A 169 14.96 -2.61 9.12
CA LEU A 169 16.42 -2.62 9.01
C LEU A 169 17.08 -1.58 9.92
N VAL A 170 16.56 -0.35 9.95
CA VAL A 170 17.05 0.72 10.82
C VAL A 170 16.85 0.36 12.29
N GLY A 171 15.70 -0.21 12.65
CA GLY A 171 15.42 -0.69 14.01
C GLY A 171 16.39 -1.80 14.44
N LEU A 172 16.65 -2.77 13.57
CA LEU A 172 17.62 -3.85 13.82
C LEU A 172 19.06 -3.33 13.92
N LEU A 173 19.44 -2.34 13.10
CA LEU A 173 20.75 -1.71 13.20
C LEU A 173 20.90 -0.91 14.50
N GLY A 174 19.87 -0.16 14.91
CA GLY A 174 19.84 0.53 16.19
C GLY A 174 19.95 -0.43 17.37
N MET A 175 19.24 -1.56 17.31
CA MET A 175 19.34 -2.66 18.27
C MET A 175 20.76 -3.25 18.31
N LEU A 176 21.40 -3.50 17.16
CA LEU A 176 22.77 -3.99 17.08
C LEU A 176 23.75 -3.03 17.77
N VAL A 177 23.66 -1.73 17.47
CA VAL A 177 24.50 -0.70 18.06
C VAL A 177 24.27 -0.62 19.57
N SER A 178 23.02 -0.65 20.02
CA SER A 178 22.68 -0.64 21.44
C SER A 178 23.26 -1.85 22.19
N LEU A 179 23.13 -3.06 21.65
CA LEU A 179 23.72 -4.28 22.22
C LEU A 179 25.25 -4.18 22.27
N TYR A 180 25.86 -3.63 21.22
CA TYR A 180 27.31 -3.46 21.15
C TYR A 180 27.83 -2.49 22.21
N THR A 181 27.17 -1.34 22.39
CA THR A 181 27.50 -0.38 23.44
C THR A 181 27.30 -0.97 24.83
N SER A 182 26.19 -1.67 25.05
CA SER A 182 25.91 -2.39 26.32
C SER A 182 27.02 -3.40 26.68
N LEU A 183 27.56 -4.12 25.69
CA LEU A 183 28.68 -5.03 25.90
C LEU A 183 29.93 -4.31 26.43
N ASP A 184 30.24 -3.14 25.87
CA ASP A 184 31.43 -2.36 26.25
C ASP A 184 31.30 -1.75 27.65
N GLU A 185 30.11 -1.27 28.01
CA GLU A 185 29.80 -0.75 29.34
C GLU A 185 29.84 -1.85 30.41
N ARG A 186 29.31 -3.04 30.10
CA ARG A 186 29.20 -4.18 31.04
C ARG A 186 30.45 -5.07 31.09
N ARG A 187 31.57 -4.69 30.46
CA ARG A 187 32.83 -5.47 30.50
C ARG A 187 33.30 -5.82 31.91
N ARG A 188 33.16 -4.88 32.85
CA ARG A 188 33.55 -5.10 34.27
C ARG A 188 32.68 -6.16 34.94
N GLU A 189 31.38 -6.17 34.67
CA GLU A 189 30.44 -7.15 35.21
C GLU A 189 30.72 -8.55 34.66
N MET A 190 31.05 -8.65 33.37
CA MET A 190 31.44 -9.92 32.75
C MET A 190 32.74 -10.49 33.35
N ALA A 191 33.71 -9.63 33.67
CA ALA A 191 34.93 -10.05 34.36
C ALA A 191 34.64 -10.61 35.76
N ILE A 192 33.72 -9.98 36.51
CA ILE A 192 33.29 -10.47 37.83
C ILE A 192 32.56 -11.82 37.71
N LEU A 193 31.60 -11.93 36.80
CA LEU A 193 30.88 -13.20 36.53
C LEU A 193 31.84 -14.33 36.19
N ARG A 194 32.89 -14.03 35.43
CA ARG A 194 33.93 -14.98 35.05
C ARG A 194 34.81 -15.39 36.25
N ALA A 195 35.11 -14.47 37.16
CA ALA A 195 35.83 -14.79 38.41
C ALA A 195 35.03 -15.75 39.31
N VAL A 196 33.69 -15.72 39.23
CA VAL A 196 32.78 -16.65 39.92
C VAL A 196 32.58 -17.97 39.14
N GLY A 197 33.21 -18.13 37.97
CA GLY A 197 33.19 -19.37 37.18
C GLY A 197 32.16 -19.40 36.04
N ALA A 198 31.55 -18.27 35.67
CA ALA A 198 30.67 -18.22 34.50
C ALA A 198 31.49 -18.42 33.21
N GLY A 199 31.16 -19.47 32.45
CA GLY A 199 31.79 -19.75 31.16
C GLY A 199 31.31 -18.80 30.04
N PRO A 200 32.09 -18.65 28.95
CA PRO A 200 31.77 -17.74 27.84
C PRO A 200 30.45 -18.07 27.15
N LYS A 201 30.03 -19.34 27.15
CA LYS A 201 28.71 -19.77 26.63
C LYS A 201 27.53 -19.13 27.37
N ARG A 202 27.67 -18.88 28.68
CA ARG A 202 26.59 -18.31 29.50
C ARG A 202 26.40 -16.83 29.23
N ILE A 203 27.48 -16.11 28.94
CA ILE A 203 27.45 -14.71 28.51
C ILE A 203 26.76 -14.60 27.15
N VAL A 204 27.11 -15.48 26.20
CA VAL A 204 26.46 -15.55 24.88
C VAL A 204 24.95 -15.79 25.01
N SER A 205 24.54 -16.78 25.83
CA SER A 205 23.11 -17.08 25.99
C SER A 205 22.34 -15.91 26.61
N LEU A 206 22.96 -15.17 27.55
CA LEU A 206 22.33 -13.99 28.14
C LEU A 206 22.13 -12.87 27.11
N LEU A 207 23.13 -12.62 26.26
CA LEU A 207 23.02 -11.57 25.23
C LEU A 207 22.01 -11.92 24.15
N VAL A 208 21.99 -13.18 23.72
CA VAL A 208 20.98 -13.68 22.77
C VAL A 208 19.59 -13.58 23.40
N LEU A 209 19.42 -13.95 24.66
CA LEU A 209 18.14 -13.83 25.35
C LEU A 209 17.70 -12.36 25.49
N GLU A 210 18.61 -11.44 25.82
CA GLU A 210 18.35 -9.99 25.86
C GLU A 210 17.85 -9.51 24.50
N SER A 211 18.52 -9.90 23.41
CA SER A 211 18.11 -9.54 22.05
C SER A 211 16.73 -10.09 21.67
N VAL A 212 16.44 -11.35 21.99
CA VAL A 212 15.14 -11.99 21.69
C VAL A 212 14.04 -11.34 22.52
N CYS A 213 14.28 -11.05 23.80
CA CYS A 213 13.32 -10.36 24.66
C CYS A 213 13.01 -8.96 24.15
N LEU A 214 14.01 -8.20 23.71
CA LEU A 214 13.80 -6.87 23.12
C LEU A 214 12.99 -6.95 21.82
N ALA A 215 13.34 -7.88 20.93
CA ALA A 215 12.61 -8.08 19.67
C ALA A 215 11.15 -8.52 19.92
N ALA A 216 10.93 -9.46 20.84
CA ALA A 216 9.59 -9.93 21.20
C ALA A 216 8.76 -8.83 21.88
N ALA A 217 9.35 -8.05 22.78
CA ALA A 217 8.67 -6.94 23.43
C ALA A 217 8.29 -5.84 22.41
N GLY A 218 9.20 -5.48 21.51
CA GLY A 218 8.93 -4.52 20.44
C GLY A 218 7.85 -5.01 19.47
N ALA A 219 7.92 -6.29 19.07
CA ALA A 219 6.92 -6.91 18.19
C ALA A 219 5.53 -6.94 18.84
N LEU A 220 5.44 -7.33 20.12
CA LEU A 220 4.19 -7.32 20.87
C LEU A 220 3.65 -5.89 21.06
N ALA A 221 4.51 -4.93 21.41
CA ALA A 221 4.12 -3.54 21.59
C ALA A 221 3.61 -2.93 20.27
N GLY A 222 4.30 -3.18 19.15
CA GLY A 222 3.86 -2.74 17.82
C GLY A 222 2.53 -3.37 17.41
N PHE A 223 2.36 -4.67 17.67
CA PHE A 223 1.09 -5.35 17.42
C PHE A 223 -0.05 -4.71 18.21
N VAL A 224 0.10 -4.53 19.52
CA VAL A 224 -0.91 -3.88 20.37
C VAL A 224 -1.20 -2.45 19.87
N LEU A 225 -0.16 -1.68 19.53
CA LEU A 225 -0.30 -0.32 19.04
C LEU A 225 -1.14 -0.25 17.76
N VAL A 226 -0.92 -1.16 16.81
CA VAL A 226 -1.72 -1.23 15.57
C VAL A 226 -3.20 -1.45 15.88
N TYR A 227 -3.55 -2.39 16.75
CA TYR A 227 -4.95 -2.65 17.10
C TYR A 227 -5.60 -1.48 17.85
N VAL A 228 -4.85 -0.83 18.75
CA VAL A 228 -5.33 0.38 19.44
C VAL A 228 -5.62 1.50 18.45
N LEU A 229 -4.72 1.72 17.49
CA LEU A 229 -4.91 2.72 16.44
C LEU A 229 -6.07 2.37 15.51
N LEU A 230 -6.28 1.09 15.19
CA LEU A 230 -7.41 0.63 14.38
C LEU A 230 -8.74 0.91 15.09
N LEU A 231 -8.83 0.57 16.37
CA LEU A 231 -10.02 0.81 17.19
C LEU A 231 -10.32 2.31 17.35
N ALA A 232 -9.29 3.13 17.55
CA ALA A 232 -9.45 4.57 17.71
C ALA A 232 -9.73 5.31 16.38
N GLY A 233 -9.17 4.80 15.29
CA GLY A 233 -9.24 5.44 13.96
C GLY A 233 -10.44 5.01 13.12
N GLN A 234 -11.13 3.92 13.47
CA GLN A 234 -12.22 3.35 12.66
C GLN A 234 -13.30 4.39 12.32
N SER A 235 -13.76 5.16 13.31
CA SER A 235 -14.80 6.18 13.11
C SER A 235 -14.36 7.32 12.19
N LEU A 236 -13.08 7.72 12.27
CA LEU A 236 -12.52 8.78 11.43
C LEU A 236 -12.39 8.32 9.96
N VAL A 237 -11.95 7.08 9.76
CA VAL A 237 -11.79 6.50 8.42
C VAL A 237 -13.15 6.27 7.77
N GLU A 238 -14.14 5.78 8.51
CA GLU A 238 -15.49 5.60 8.00
C GLU A 238 -16.12 6.94 7.62
N ALA A 239 -15.97 7.99 8.44
CA ALA A 239 -16.55 9.30 8.17
C ALA A 239 -15.91 10.03 6.96
N GLN A 240 -14.60 9.89 6.74
CA GLN A 240 -13.90 10.63 5.68
C GLN A 240 -13.69 9.85 4.39
N VAL A 241 -13.52 8.52 4.48
CA VAL A 241 -13.17 7.66 3.35
C VAL A 241 -14.32 6.72 2.98
N GLY A 242 -15.34 6.58 3.85
CA GLY A 242 -16.48 5.67 3.62
C GLY A 242 -16.08 4.19 3.66
N LEU A 243 -14.90 3.87 4.21
CA LEU A 243 -14.32 2.54 4.16
C LEU A 243 -14.40 1.87 5.54
N PHE A 244 -15.21 0.82 5.63
CA PHE A 244 -15.33 0.02 6.85
C PHE A 244 -14.20 -1.01 6.92
N ILE A 245 -13.28 -0.83 7.87
CA ILE A 245 -12.16 -1.76 8.10
C ILE A 245 -12.56 -2.75 9.21
N PRO A 246 -12.86 -4.02 8.88
CA PRO A 246 -13.24 -5.00 9.89
C PRO A 246 -12.02 -5.38 10.75
N ILE A 247 -12.18 -5.29 12.08
CA ILE A 247 -11.17 -5.74 13.03
C ILE A 247 -11.24 -7.26 13.10
N SER A 248 -10.33 -7.92 12.39
CA SER A 248 -10.22 -9.38 12.36
C SER A 248 -9.07 -9.84 13.27
N PRO A 249 -9.15 -11.06 13.84
CA PRO A 249 -8.02 -11.65 14.54
C PRO A 249 -6.83 -11.84 13.58
N PRO A 250 -5.59 -11.89 14.11
CA PRO A 250 -4.40 -12.03 13.28
C PRO A 250 -4.46 -13.33 12.48
N GLY A 251 -4.27 -13.22 11.17
CA GLY A 251 -4.15 -14.35 10.27
C GLY A 251 -2.76 -14.99 10.34
N SER A 252 -2.56 -16.00 9.50
CA SER A 252 -1.30 -16.73 9.44
C SER A 252 -0.13 -15.88 8.95
N ILE A 253 -0.40 -14.89 8.09
CA ILE A 253 0.62 -14.02 7.51
C ILE A 253 1.14 -13.00 8.52
N GLU A 254 0.28 -12.44 9.37
CA GLU A 254 0.66 -11.53 10.45
C GLU A 254 1.51 -12.24 11.49
N LEU A 255 1.14 -13.48 11.84
CA LEU A 255 1.93 -14.33 12.73
C LEU A 255 3.31 -14.67 12.12
N LEU A 256 3.36 -14.92 10.80
CA LEU A 256 4.62 -15.13 10.10
C LEU A 256 5.51 -13.89 10.17
N PHE A 257 4.98 -12.69 9.96
CA PHE A 257 5.76 -11.45 10.08
C PHE A 257 6.24 -11.21 11.52
N LEU A 258 5.39 -11.47 12.52
CA LEU A 258 5.77 -11.36 13.92
C LEU A 258 6.93 -12.32 14.25
N GLY A 259 6.83 -13.57 13.79
CA GLY A 259 7.90 -14.57 13.91
C GLY A 259 9.17 -14.17 13.16
N ALA A 260 9.06 -13.57 11.98
CA ALA A 260 10.19 -13.09 11.19
C ALA A 260 10.95 -11.98 11.89
N VAL A 261 10.25 -11.01 12.53
CA VAL A 261 10.89 -9.93 13.30
C VAL A 261 11.64 -10.48 14.51
N VAL A 262 11.05 -11.41 15.26
CA VAL A 262 11.71 -12.04 16.42
C VAL A 262 12.93 -12.85 15.95
N THR A 263 12.81 -13.57 14.84
CA THR A 263 13.93 -14.33 14.26
C THR A 263 15.04 -13.40 13.78
N ALA A 264 14.71 -12.26 13.16
CA ALA A 264 15.68 -11.26 12.75
C ALA A 264 16.41 -10.65 13.96
N GLY A 265 15.69 -10.36 15.05
CA GLY A 265 16.28 -9.91 16.31
C GLY A 265 17.25 -10.93 16.91
N PHE A 266 16.89 -12.22 16.88
CA PHE A 266 17.81 -13.32 17.27
C PHE A 266 19.07 -13.33 16.41
N LEU A 267 18.94 -13.26 15.09
CA LEU A 267 20.08 -13.28 14.16
C LEU A 267 21.01 -12.08 14.36
N ILE A 268 20.44 -10.89 14.54
CA ILE A 268 21.17 -9.65 14.80
C ILE A 268 21.90 -9.73 16.15
N GLY A 269 21.21 -10.18 17.21
CA GLY A 269 21.80 -10.32 18.54
C GLY A 269 22.88 -11.40 18.63
N PHE A 270 22.85 -12.38 17.73
CA PHE A 270 23.88 -13.41 17.65
C PHE A 270 25.24 -12.86 17.23
N VAL A 271 25.28 -11.80 16.40
CA VAL A 271 26.51 -11.16 15.93
C VAL A 271 27.39 -10.63 17.08
N PRO A 272 26.90 -9.73 17.97
CA PRO A 272 27.69 -9.27 19.12
C PRO A 272 27.95 -10.39 20.13
N ALA A 273 27.06 -11.39 20.23
CA ALA A 273 27.25 -12.54 21.12
C ALA A 273 28.46 -13.40 20.70
N LEU A 274 28.61 -13.69 19.40
CA LEU A 274 29.78 -14.37 18.86
C LEU A 274 31.07 -13.56 19.08
N LYS A 275 31.01 -12.24 18.95
CA LYS A 275 32.15 -11.38 19.23
C LYS A 275 32.58 -11.47 20.70
N ALA A 276 31.63 -11.40 21.63
CA ALA A 276 31.88 -11.54 23.05
C ALA A 276 32.51 -12.91 23.38
N TYR A 277 32.03 -13.99 22.74
CA TYR A 277 32.61 -15.32 22.89
C TYR A 277 34.10 -15.38 22.50
N ARG A 278 34.46 -14.79 21.36
CA ARG A 278 35.84 -14.79 20.85
C ARG A 278 36.77 -13.99 21.76
N THR A 279 36.34 -12.80 22.19
CA THR A 279 37.12 -11.97 23.13
C THR A 279 37.34 -12.70 24.45
N ALA A 280 36.30 -13.36 24.97
CA ALA A 280 36.41 -14.13 26.21
C ALA A 280 37.40 -15.31 26.09
N LEU A 281 37.45 -16.00 24.96
CA LEU A 281 38.42 -17.08 24.77
C LEU A 281 39.87 -16.57 24.73
N HIS A 282 40.10 -15.45 24.04
CA HIS A 282 41.42 -14.83 23.92
C HIS A 282 41.97 -14.31 25.27
N ASP A 283 41.13 -13.62 26.06
CA ASP A 283 41.53 -13.11 27.38
C ASP A 283 41.83 -14.24 28.39
N GLY A 284 41.30 -15.45 28.15
CA GLY A 284 41.61 -16.62 28.98
C GLY A 284 43.04 -17.16 28.81
N LEU A 285 43.73 -16.77 27.75
CA LEU A 285 45.09 -17.24 27.43
C LEU A 285 46.19 -16.23 27.79
N THR A 286 45.84 -14.98 28.09
CA THR A 286 46.80 -13.96 28.51
C THR A 286 46.63 -13.64 29.99
N VAL A 287 47.25 -14.42 30.86
CA VAL A 287 47.46 -14.01 32.25
C VAL A 287 48.47 -12.86 32.23
N ARG A 288 48.00 -11.62 32.38
CA ARG A 288 48.85 -10.48 32.71
C ARG A 288 49.02 -10.46 34.22
N VAL A 289 50.18 -10.93 34.69
CA VAL A 289 50.72 -10.68 36.03
C VAL A 289 51.34 -9.29 36.04
#